data_AF-A0AAW8KHZ1-F1
#
_entry.id   AF-A0AAW8KHZ1-F1
#
_cell.length_a   1.000
_cell.length_b   1.000
_cell.length_c   1.000
_cell.angle_alpha   90.00
_cell.angle_beta   90.00
_cell.angle_gamma   90.00
#
_symmetry.space_group_name_H-M   'P 1'
#
loop_
_entity.id
_entity.type
_entity.pdbx_description
1 polymer ?
#
loop_
_entity_poly.entity_id
_entity_poly.type
_entity_poly.pdbx_seq_one_letter_code
_entity_poly.pdbx_strand_id
1 'polypeptide(L)' 'LGPDAAVGTVVNVNGTDYTVSATDLSNGYITASIPVTADGPITIHAQAVDSQGHISSPTNVIVTVDTAAPGTPVLDPINA' A
#
# COMPACT_ATOMS: atom_id res chain seq x y z
N LEU A 1 -1.65 -11.82 -4.31
CA LEU A 1 -0.44 -12.67 -4.12
C LEU A 1 -0.22 -13.39 -5.45
N GLY A 2 1.05 -13.62 -5.83
CA GLY A 2 1.35 -14.36 -7.05
C GLY A 2 0.90 -15.83 -6.96
N PRO A 3 0.77 -16.54 -8.08
CA PRO A 3 0.36 -17.95 -8.12
C PRO A 3 1.31 -18.88 -7.34
N ASP A 4 2.58 -18.48 -7.18
CA ASP A 4 3.60 -19.25 -6.46
C ASP A 4 3.72 -18.88 -4.97
N ALA A 5 2.82 -18.04 -4.45
CA ALA A 5 2.87 -17.65 -3.03
C ALA A 5 2.54 -18.84 -2.11
N ALA A 6 3.32 -19.00 -1.04
CA ALA A 6 3.15 -20.06 -0.05
C ALA A 6 3.21 -19.51 1.38
N VAL A 7 2.76 -20.31 2.35
CA VAL A 7 2.90 -19.95 3.77
C VAL A 7 4.38 -19.85 4.10
N GLY A 8 4.79 -18.75 4.74
CA GLY A 8 6.19 -18.48 5.03
C GLY A 8 6.93 -17.69 3.94
N THR A 9 6.31 -17.43 2.78
CA THR A 9 6.80 -16.39 1.86
C THR A 9 6.86 -15.06 2.61
N VAL A 10 7.96 -14.34 2.47
CA VAL A 10 8.16 -13.02 3.07
C VAL A 10 7.94 -11.96 2.00
N VAL A 11 7.06 -11.01 2.24
CA VAL A 11 6.86 -9.84 1.38
C VAL A 11 7.47 -8.62 2.08
N ASN A 12 8.52 -8.07 1.51
CA ASN A 12 9.05 -6.79 1.93
C ASN A 12 8.20 -5.66 1.32
N VAL A 13 7.62 -4.82 2.17
CA VAL A 13 6.88 -3.62 1.78
C VAL A 13 7.57 -2.40 2.39
N ASN A 14 8.16 -1.53 1.57
CA ASN A 14 8.91 -0.34 2.00
C ASN A 14 9.96 -0.64 3.10
N GLY A 15 10.63 -1.79 3.04
CA GLY A 15 11.63 -2.20 4.02
C GLY A 15 11.08 -2.94 5.25
N THR A 16 9.75 -3.09 5.37
CA THR A 16 9.13 -3.89 6.44
C THR A 16 8.73 -5.26 5.90
N ASP A 17 9.10 -6.32 6.61
CA ASP A 17 8.80 -7.69 6.22
C ASP A 17 7.44 -8.17 6.75
N TYR A 18 6.66 -8.77 5.86
CA TYR A 18 5.35 -9.37 6.14
C TYR A 18 5.37 -10.84 5.76
N THR A 19 5.16 -11.73 6.72
CA THR A 19 5.10 -13.18 6.45
C THR A 19 3.71 -13.59 6.02
N VAL A 20 3.60 -14.25 4.87
CA VAL A 20 2.35 -14.78 4.33
C VAL A 20 1.84 -15.92 5.23
N SER A 21 0.62 -15.75 5.74
CA SER A 21 -0.12 -16.78 6.50
C SER A 21 -1.07 -17.58 5.61
N ALA A 22 -1.63 -18.67 6.16
CA ALA A 22 -2.67 -19.44 5.46
C ALA A 22 -3.92 -18.59 5.14
N THR A 23 -4.25 -17.64 6.03
CA THR A 23 -5.37 -16.71 5.82
C THR A 23 -5.09 -15.76 4.65
N ASP A 24 -3.86 -15.26 4.52
CA ASP A 24 -3.48 -14.37 3.42
C ASP A 24 -3.56 -15.08 2.07
N LEU A 25 -3.19 -16.37 2.02
CA LEU A 25 -3.35 -17.18 0.81
C LEU A 25 -4.82 -17.38 0.46
N SER A 26 -5.68 -17.68 1.45
CA SER A 26 -7.13 -17.81 1.23
C SER A 26 -7.75 -16.49 0.75
N ASN A 27 -7.26 -15.35 1.24
CA ASN A 27 -7.72 -14.03 0.83
C ASN A 27 -7.12 -13.59 -0.51
N GLY A 28 -5.96 -14.14 -0.87
CA GLY A 28 -5.19 -13.75 -2.05
C GLY A 28 -4.39 -12.45 -1.88
N TYR A 29 -4.28 -11.89 -0.67
CA TYR A 29 -3.53 -10.65 -0.38
C TYR A 29 -3.05 -10.62 1.07
N ILE A 30 -1.99 -9.84 1.33
CA ILE A 30 -1.56 -9.43 2.67
C ILE A 30 -2.04 -8.00 2.95
N THR A 31 -2.05 -7.61 4.22
CA THR A 31 -2.29 -6.22 4.64
C THR A 31 -1.01 -5.61 5.19
N ALA A 32 -0.55 -4.51 4.61
CA ALA A 32 0.59 -3.74 5.09
C ALA A 32 0.16 -2.35 5.54
N SER A 33 0.69 -1.88 6.67
CA SER A 33 0.42 -0.54 7.18
C SER A 33 1.53 0.41 6.74
N ILE A 34 1.17 1.48 6.03
CA ILE A 34 2.11 2.48 5.54
C ILE A 34 1.87 3.80 6.30
N PRO A 35 2.86 4.31 7.05
CA PRO A 35 2.71 5.60 7.72
C PRO A 35 2.66 6.73 6.70
N VAL A 36 1.69 7.62 6.85
CA VAL A 36 1.57 8.86 6.08
C VAL A 36 2.22 9.98 6.90
N THR A 37 3.30 10.57 6.37
CA THR A 37 4.05 11.62 7.07
C THR A 37 3.72 13.03 6.58
N ALA A 38 3.19 13.17 5.36
CA ALA A 38 2.76 14.43 4.75
C ALA A 38 1.83 14.17 3.56
N ASP A 39 1.14 15.22 3.10
CA ASP A 39 0.47 15.23 1.81
C ASP A 39 1.47 15.14 0.65
N GLY A 40 0.98 14.66 -0.49
CA GLY A 40 1.77 14.43 -1.70
C GLY A 40 1.94 12.95 -2.04
N PRO A 41 2.85 12.64 -2.99
CA PRO A 41 3.05 11.28 -3.46
C PRO A 41 3.81 10.42 -2.46
N ILE A 42 3.28 9.23 -2.20
CA ILE A 42 3.91 8.14 -1.42
C ILE A 42 4.19 6.98 -2.37
N THR A 43 5.45 6.59 -2.47
CA THR A 43 5.87 5.41 -3.23
C THR A 43 5.84 4.17 -2.34
N ILE A 44 5.16 3.13 -2.79
CA ILE A 44 5.09 1.82 -2.15
C ILE A 44 5.83 0.84 -3.04
N HIS A 45 6.91 0.27 -2.50
CA HIS A 45 7.69 -0.80 -3.08
C HIS A 45 7.33 -2.12 -2.41
N ALA A 46 7.01 -3.14 -3.20
CA ALA A 46 6.77 -4.49 -2.71
C ALA A 46 7.60 -5.53 -3.48
N GLN A 47 8.20 -6.46 -2.75
CA GLN A 47 8.94 -7.60 -3.30
C GLN A 47 8.76 -8.83 -2.40
N ALA A 48 8.57 -10.00 -2.98
CA ALA A 48 8.42 -11.24 -2.24
C ALA A 48 9.67 -12.13 -2.34
N VAL A 49 9.95 -12.87 -1.28
CA VAL A 49 10.97 -13.91 -1.17
C VAL A 49 10.31 -15.18 -0.66
N ASP A 50 10.41 -16.28 -1.41
CA ASP A 50 9.87 -17.57 -0.96
C ASP A 50 10.76 -18.25 0.09
N SER A 51 10.32 -19.39 0.64
CA SER A 51 11.08 -20.14 1.65
C SER A 51 12.35 -20.81 1.10
N GLN A 52 12.54 -20.83 -0.22
CA GLN A 52 13.74 -21.32 -0.89
C GLN A 52 14.70 -20.18 -1.25
N GLY A 53 14.33 -18.93 -0.99
CA GLY A 53 15.12 -17.74 -1.30
C GLY A 53 14.92 -17.19 -2.72
N HIS A 54 13.92 -17.66 -3.47
CA HIS A 54 13.60 -17.07 -4.77
C HIS A 54 12.91 -15.72 -4.59
N ILE A 55 13.37 -14.72 -5.33
CA ILE A 55 12.91 -13.34 -5.23
C ILE A 55 12.02 -13.00 -6.42
N SER A 56 10.86 -12.41 -6.17
CA SER A 56 9.96 -11.92 -7.22
C SER A 56 10.49 -10.65 -7.89
N SER A 57 9.98 -10.34 -9.08
CA SER A 57 10.15 -8.99 -9.65
C SER A 57 9.53 -7.95 -8.69
N PRO A 58 10.21 -6.82 -8.45
CA PRO A 58 9.68 -5.76 -7.60
C PRO A 58 8.51 -5.07 -8.30
N THR A 59 7.58 -4.54 -7.52
CA THR A 59 6.49 -3.69 -8.00
C THR A 59 6.45 -2.38 -7.23
N ASN A 60 6.23 -1.29 -7.95
CA ASN A 60 6.05 0.05 -7.38
C ASN A 60 4.63 0.57 -7.64
N VAL A 61 4.02 1.13 -6.60
CA VAL A 61 2.74 1.86 -6.69
C VAL A 61 2.95 3.25 -6.12
N ILE A 62 2.41 4.27 -6.77
CA ILE A 62 2.43 5.65 -6.28
C ILE A 62 1.01 6.00 -5.84
N VAL A 63 0.86 6.44 -4.59
CA VAL A 63 -0.40 6.88 -4.01
C VAL A 63 -0.26 8.34 -3.60
N THR A 64 -1.16 9.21 -4.04
CA THR A 64 -1.18 10.62 -3.61
C THR A 64 -2.12 10.81 -2.43
N VAL A 65 -1.63 11.45 -1.38
CA VAL A 65 -2.42 11.84 -0.21
C VAL A 65 -2.70 13.35 -0.28
N ASP A 66 -3.96 13.72 -0.05
CA ASP A 66 -4.40 15.11 0.10
C ASP A 66 -5.34 15.18 1.31
N THR A 67 -4.89 15.85 2.36
CA THR A 67 -5.67 16.07 3.58
C THR A 67 -6.09 17.53 3.75
N ALA A 68 -5.83 18.37 2.75
CA ALA A 68 -6.20 19.78 2.79
C ALA A 68 -7.72 19.96 2.78
N ALA A 69 -8.23 20.76 3.71
CA ALA A 69 -9.64 21.11 3.72
C ALA A 69 -9.99 21.98 2.49
N PRO A 70 -11.20 21.84 1.91
CA PRO A 70 -11.67 22.76 0.89
C PRO A 70 -11.68 24.21 1.40
N GLY A 71 -11.46 25.16 0.48
CA GLY A 71 -11.60 26.59 0.79
C GLY A 71 -13.02 26.94 1.22
N THR A 72 -13.16 28.04 1.96
CA THR A 72 -14.48 28.53 2.39
C THR A 72 -15.33 28.95 1.18
N PRO A 73 -16.62 28.59 1.13
CA PRO A 73 -17.51 29.03 0.05
C PRO A 73 -17.70 30.55 0.08
N VAL A 74 -17.74 31.18 -1.10
CA VAL A 74 -18.11 32.58 -1.26
C VAL A 74 -19.61 32.64 -1.54
N LEU A 75 -20.35 33.43 -0.74
CA LEU A 75 -21.76 33.70 -0.97
C LEU A 75 -21.91 35.07 -1.63
N ASP A 76 -22.53 35.12 -2.80
CA ASP A 76 -22.98 36.37 -3.42
C ASP A 76 -24.37 36.71 -2.88
N PRO A 77 -24.55 37.85 -2.17
CA PRO A 77 -25.88 38.25 -1.71
C PRO A 77 -26.79 38.52 -2.91
N ILE A 78 -27.99 37.94 -2.92
CA ILE A 78 -29.06 38.44 -3.77
C ILE A 78 -29.69 39.65 -3.07
N ASN A 79 -29.61 40.82 -3.69
CA ASN A 79 -30.42 41.96 -3.28
C ASN A 79 -31.86 41.70 -3.76
N ALA A 80 -32.73 41.33 -2.81
CA ALA A 80 -34.17 41.23 -3.01
C ALA A 80 -34.80 42.59 -3.31
#